data_AF-A0A3D0D8T3-F1
#
_entry.id   AF-A0A3D0D8T3-F1
#
_cell.length_a   1.000
_cell.length_b   1.000
_cell.length_c   1.000
_cell.angle_alpha   90.00
_cell.angle_beta   90.00
_cell.angle_gamma   90.00
#
_symmetry.space_group_name_H-M   'P 1'
#
loop_
_entity.id
_entity.type
_entity.pdbx_description
1 polymer ?
#
loop_
_entity_poly.entity_id
_entity_poly.type
_entity_poly.pdbx_seq_one_letter_code
_entity_poly.pdbx_strand_id
1 'polypeptide(L)'
;MTNRGTPFSNVDAAWLQMEDPTNLMMVTGVIIVDQPIDFERLKHVIAARLLAFGRFTQRVVPNHLPLRNPRWEPDPVFDLGAHLHHVALRPPADDETLQAFISDLMSTALDFSKLLWSKYP
;
A
#
# COMPACT_ATOMS: atom_id res chain seq x y z
N MET A 1 11.44 14.44 22.38
CA MET A 1 11.30 15.29 21.17
C MET A 1 10.19 14.69 20.33
N THR A 2 9.05 15.37 20.21
CA THR A 2 7.91 14.88 19.42
C THR A 2 8.30 14.88 17.94
N ASN A 3 8.44 13.70 17.34
CA ASN A 3 8.78 13.55 15.92
C ASN A 3 7.61 14.11 15.08
N ARG A 4 7.68 15.40 14.75
CA ARG A 4 6.71 16.05 13.89
C ARG A 4 6.97 15.52 12.48
N GLY A 5 6.05 14.68 11.99
CA GLY A 5 6.16 14.06 10.67
C GLY A 5 6.36 15.05 9.51
N THR A 6 6.63 14.51 8.33
CA THR A 6 6.97 15.30 7.14
C THR A 6 5.70 15.83 6.45
N PRO A 7 5.59 17.13 6.13
CA PRO A 7 4.47 17.65 5.36
C PRO A 7 4.36 16.97 3.99
N PHE A 8 3.14 16.87 3.46
CA PHE A 8 2.91 16.44 2.08
C PHE A 8 3.61 17.37 1.08
N SER A 9 4.19 16.77 0.04
CA SER A 9 4.58 17.53 -1.15
C SER A 9 3.32 18.06 -1.87
N ASN A 10 3.47 19.07 -2.74
CA ASN A 10 2.32 19.56 -3.52
C ASN A 10 1.73 18.46 -4.43
N VAL A 11 2.57 17.57 -4.96
CA VAL A 11 2.14 16.44 -5.80
C VAL A 11 1.39 15.42 -4.94
N ASP A 12 1.90 15.07 -3.76
CA ASP A 12 1.24 14.15 -2.83
C ASP A 12 -0.15 14.70 -2.43
N ALA A 13 -0.23 16.01 -2.19
CA ALA A 13 -1.48 16.67 -1.78
C ALA A 13 -2.51 16.69 -2.93
N ALA A 14 -2.06 16.93 -4.16
CA ALA A 14 -2.92 16.86 -5.34
C ALA A 14 -3.43 15.43 -5.58
N TRP A 15 -2.56 14.42 -5.52
CA TRP A 15 -2.96 13.01 -5.63
C TRP A 15 -4.01 12.62 -4.60
N LEU A 16 -3.81 13.00 -3.33
CA LEU A 16 -4.77 12.72 -2.26
C LEU A 16 -6.10 13.47 -2.43
N GLN A 17 -6.10 14.68 -3.01
CA GLN A 17 -7.34 15.41 -3.30
C GLN A 17 -8.11 14.85 -4.50
N MET A 18 -7.42 14.17 -5.42
CA MET A 18 -8.05 13.52 -6.57
C MET A 18 -8.65 12.15 -6.22
N GLU A 19 -8.23 11.55 -5.11
CA GLU A 19 -8.78 10.29 -4.61
C GLU A 19 -10.27 10.46 -4.28
N ASP A 20 -11.09 9.59 -4.84
CA ASP A 20 -12.53 9.51 -4.62
C ASP A 20 -12.94 8.03 -4.67
N PRO A 21 -14.03 7.59 -4.00
CA PRO A 21 -14.54 6.23 -4.14
C PRO A 21 -14.78 5.77 -5.60
N THR A 22 -14.93 6.71 -6.53
CA THR A 22 -15.08 6.47 -7.97
C THR A 22 -13.81 6.77 -8.79
N ASN A 23 -12.74 7.29 -8.15
CA ASN A 23 -11.45 7.58 -8.76
C ASN A 23 -10.29 7.19 -7.83
N LEU A 24 -9.86 5.92 -7.93
CA LEU A 24 -8.82 5.36 -7.08
C LEU A 24 -7.43 5.74 -7.57
N MET A 25 -6.72 6.59 -6.82
CA MET A 25 -5.40 7.11 -7.19
C MET A 25 -4.28 6.19 -6.66
N MET A 26 -4.37 4.91 -7.02
CA MET A 26 -3.44 3.86 -6.57
C MET A 26 -2.60 3.31 -7.72
N VAL A 27 -1.35 2.96 -7.42
CA VAL A 27 -0.47 2.25 -8.35
C VAL A 27 -0.47 0.77 -8.00
N THR A 28 -0.85 -0.09 -8.95
CA THR A 28 -0.75 -1.54 -8.80
C THR A 28 0.31 -2.10 -9.74
N GLY A 29 1.24 -2.89 -9.19
CA GLY A 29 2.21 -3.67 -9.95
C GLY A 29 1.88 -5.17 -9.91
N VAL A 30 2.06 -5.85 -11.04
CA VAL A 30 1.95 -7.31 -11.16
C VAL A 30 3.29 -7.85 -11.66
N ILE A 31 3.83 -8.85 -10.94
CA ILE A 31 5.07 -9.53 -11.30
C ILE A 31 4.74 -11.01 -11.44
N ILE A 32 4.99 -11.55 -12.63
CA ILE A 32 4.82 -12.98 -12.92
C ILE A 32 6.21 -13.60 -12.96
N VAL A 33 6.36 -14.75 -12.32
CA VAL A 33 7.60 -15.53 -12.27
C VAL A 33 7.35 -16.93 -12.81
N ASP A 34 8.39 -17.51 -13.37
CA ASP A 34 8.38 -18.85 -13.98
C ASP A 34 8.58 -19.98 -12.97
N GLN A 35 9.04 -19.66 -11.75
CA GLN A 35 9.31 -20.61 -10.68
C GLN A 35 8.66 -20.18 -9.36
N PRO A 36 8.30 -21.13 -8.48
CA PRO A 36 7.80 -20.81 -7.14
C PRO A 36 8.79 -19.95 -6.36
N ILE A 37 8.26 -18.94 -5.67
CA ILE A 37 9.03 -18.08 -4.77
C ILE A 37 8.90 -18.58 -3.34
N ASP A 38 10.02 -18.66 -2.63
CA ASP A 38 10.02 -18.79 -1.17
C ASP A 38 9.49 -17.49 -0.55
N PHE A 39 8.34 -17.57 0.11
CA PHE A 39 7.64 -16.43 0.69
C PHE A 39 8.45 -15.74 1.79
N GLU A 40 9.18 -16.49 2.62
CA GLU A 40 10.03 -15.91 3.67
C GLU A 40 11.21 -15.18 3.05
N ARG A 41 11.83 -15.75 2.00
CA ARG A 41 12.88 -15.05 1.25
C ARG A 41 12.36 -13.76 0.61
N LEU A 42 11.16 -13.79 0.01
CA LEU A 42 10.54 -12.60 -0.56
C LEU A 42 10.31 -11.53 0.50
N LYS A 43 9.77 -11.90 1.67
CA LYS A 43 9.57 -10.99 2.80
C LYS A 43 10.87 -10.30 3.22
N HIS A 44 11.98 -11.05 3.32
CA HIS A 44 13.30 -10.47 3.63
C HIS A 44 13.77 -9.48 2.55
N VAL A 45 13.57 -9.80 1.26
CA VAL A 45 13.95 -8.91 0.15
C VAL A 45 13.12 -7.63 0.17
N ILE A 46 11.81 -7.73 0.39
CA ILE A 46 10.93 -6.57 0.51
C ILE A 46 11.32 -5.73 1.73
N ALA A 47 11.56 -6.35 2.88
CA ALA A 47 12.02 -5.63 4.07
C ALA A 47 13.30 -4.84 3.80
N ALA A 48 14.32 -5.49 3.19
CA ALA A 48 15.61 -4.88 2.93
C ALA A 48 15.56 -3.75 1.89
N ARG A 49 14.71 -3.88 0.86
CA ARG A 49 14.68 -2.93 -0.26
C ARG A 49 13.64 -1.83 -0.09
N LEU A 50 12.45 -2.18 0.37
CA LEU A 50 11.31 -1.26 0.46
C LEU A 50 11.41 -0.40 1.73
N LEU A 51 11.72 -1.02 2.87
CA LEU A 51 11.79 -0.30 4.15
C LEU A 51 13.05 0.56 4.29
N ALA A 52 13.98 0.48 3.33
CA ALA A 52 15.05 1.46 3.19
C ALA A 52 14.50 2.87 2.92
N PHE A 53 13.29 2.98 2.38
CA PHE A 53 12.59 4.25 2.20
C PHE A 53 11.56 4.43 3.32
N GLY A 54 11.79 5.40 4.22
CA GLY A 54 10.93 5.64 5.38
C GLY A 54 9.46 5.93 5.05
N ARG A 55 9.13 6.26 3.79
CA ARG A 55 7.74 6.47 3.34
C ARG A 55 6.87 5.21 3.52
N PHE A 56 7.44 4.01 3.38
CA PHE A 56 6.68 2.76 3.52
C PHE A 56 6.36 2.39 4.97
N THR A 57 6.87 3.12 5.96
CA THR A 57 6.50 2.92 7.36
C THR A 57 5.70 4.10 7.91
N GLN A 58 5.15 4.94 7.03
CA GLN A 58 4.45 6.18 7.38
C GLN A 58 2.99 6.16 6.96
N ARG A 59 2.12 6.65 7.84
CA ARG A 59 0.70 6.84 7.60
C ARG A 59 0.39 8.31 7.36
N VAL A 60 -0.73 8.57 6.69
CA VAL A 60 -1.24 9.93 6.50
C VAL A 60 -2.01 10.34 7.73
N VAL A 61 -1.68 11.52 8.25
CA VAL A 61 -2.43 12.14 9.33
C VAL A 61 -3.06 13.43 8.82
N PRO A 62 -4.40 13.50 8.77
CA PRO A 62 -5.08 14.70 8.33
C PRO A 62 -4.76 15.86 9.29
N ASN A 63 -4.79 17.08 8.77
CA ASN A 63 -4.68 18.25 9.60
C ASN A 63 -6.07 18.68 10.07
N HIS A 64 -6.21 19.06 11.34
CA HIS A 64 -7.48 19.56 11.88
C HIS A 64 -7.77 20.99 11.41
N LEU A 65 -6.79 21.69 10.82
CA LEU A 65 -6.95 23.01 10.22
C LEU A 65 -7.20 22.88 8.71
N PRO A 66 -8.30 23.45 8.18
CA PRO A 66 -8.78 23.20 6.80
C PRO A 66 -7.85 23.69 5.68
N LEU A 67 -6.85 24.52 5.99
CA LEU A 67 -5.91 25.09 5.01
C LEU A 67 -4.51 24.49 5.06
N ARG A 68 -4.27 23.47 5.91
CA ARG A 68 -2.96 22.83 6.01
C ARG A 68 -3.01 21.45 5.39
N ASN A 69 -2.03 21.17 4.53
CA ASN A 69 -1.84 19.85 3.96
C ASN A 69 -1.70 18.78 5.06
N PRO A 70 -2.16 17.55 4.78
CA PRO A 70 -1.84 16.38 5.59
C PRO A 70 -0.33 16.18 5.74
N ARG A 71 0.04 15.30 6.66
CA ARG A 71 1.44 14.96 6.92
C ARG A 71 1.65 13.46 6.97
N TRP A 72 2.87 13.06 6.65
CA TRP A 72 3.37 11.70 6.83
C TRP A 72 3.93 11.55 8.23
N GLU A 73 3.41 10.62 9.02
CA GLU A 73 3.98 10.28 10.34
C GLU A 73 4.36 8.79 10.38
N PRO A 74 5.46 8.41 11.06
CA PRO A 74 5.73 7.01 11.33
C PRO A 74 4.52 6.34 11.98
N ASP A 75 4.16 5.15 11.50
CA ASP A 75 3.13 4.35 12.13
C ASP A 75 3.73 3.62 13.35
N PRO A 76 3.26 3.91 14.58
CA PRO A 76 3.80 3.29 15.79
C PRO A 76 3.54 1.78 15.87
N VAL A 77 2.61 1.24 15.08
CA VAL A 77 2.24 -0.18 15.08
C VAL A 77 2.53 -0.85 13.74
N PHE A 78 3.47 -0.30 12.96
CA PHE A 78 3.85 -0.87 11.67
C PHE A 78 4.29 -2.34 11.78
N ASP A 79 3.67 -3.20 10.98
CA ASP A 79 4.04 -4.61 10.82
C ASP A 79 4.03 -4.99 9.34
N LEU A 80 5.21 -5.29 8.78
CA LEU A 80 5.35 -5.76 7.39
C LEU A 80 4.49 -6.99 7.09
N GLY A 81 4.29 -7.88 8.07
CA GLY A 81 3.46 -9.07 7.91
C GLY A 81 1.99 -8.74 7.62
N ALA A 82 1.49 -7.62 8.13
CA ALA A 82 0.13 -7.14 7.87
C ALA A 82 -0.06 -6.59 6.45
N HIS A 83 1.02 -6.44 5.68
CA HIS A 83 0.98 -5.93 4.30
C HIS A 83 1.39 -6.97 3.25
N LEU A 84 1.86 -8.15 3.67
CA LEU A 84 2.29 -9.22 2.78
C LEU A 84 1.34 -10.41 2.92
N HIS A 85 0.61 -10.70 1.84
CA HIS A 85 -0.38 -11.77 1.80
C HIS A 85 0.08 -12.89 0.90
N HIS A 86 -0.09 -14.13 1.36
CA HIS A 86 0.14 -15.34 0.57
C HIS A 86 -1.20 -16.04 0.35
N VAL A 87 -1.72 -15.92 -0.87
CA VAL A 87 -3.06 -16.39 -1.23
C VAL A 87 -2.96 -17.49 -2.29
N ALA A 88 -3.81 -18.49 -2.16
CA ALA A 88 -4.05 -19.47 -3.23
C ALA A 88 -5.18 -18.97 -4.11
N LEU A 89 -5.01 -19.04 -5.43
CA LEU A 89 -6.12 -18.82 -6.35
C LEU A 89 -7.15 -19.92 -6.18
N ARG A 90 -8.43 -19.55 -6.32
CA ARG A 90 -9.50 -20.54 -6.37
C ARG A 90 -9.30 -21.44 -7.61
N PRO A 91 -9.66 -22.74 -7.56
CA PRO A 91 -9.73 -23.55 -8.77
C PRO A 91 -10.61 -22.84 -9.83
N PRO A 92 -10.23 -22.87 -11.11
CA PRO A 92 -9.16 -23.67 -11.72
C PRO A 92 -7.72 -23.12 -11.58
N ALA A 93 -7.53 -21.92 -11.00
CA ALA A 93 -6.22 -21.27 -10.85
C ALA A 93 -5.47 -21.06 -12.18
N ASP A 94 -6.22 -20.72 -13.23
CA ASP A 94 -5.73 -20.34 -14.55
C ASP A 94 -5.59 -18.82 -14.71
N ASP A 95 -5.16 -18.40 -15.90
CA ASP A 95 -4.94 -16.98 -16.23
C ASP A 95 -6.23 -16.15 -16.10
N GLU A 96 -7.39 -16.71 -16.45
CA GLU A 96 -8.68 -16.03 -16.31
C GLU A 96 -9.01 -15.79 -14.83
N THR A 97 -8.79 -16.81 -14.00
CA THR A 97 -8.99 -16.71 -12.54
C THR A 97 -8.01 -15.72 -11.91
N LEU A 98 -6.75 -15.71 -12.35
CA LEU A 98 -5.75 -14.75 -11.92
C LEU A 98 -6.14 -13.32 -12.34
N GLN A 99 -6.58 -13.12 -13.57
CA GLN A 99 -7.02 -11.82 -14.07
C GLN A 99 -8.23 -11.31 -13.28
N ALA A 100 -9.23 -12.16 -13.01
CA ALA A 100 -10.38 -11.79 -12.20
C ALA A 100 -9.97 -11.39 -10.78
N PHE A 101 -9.06 -12.14 -10.16
CA PHE A 101 -8.52 -11.82 -8.84
C PHE A 101 -7.78 -10.48 -8.81
N ILE A 102 -6.91 -10.22 -9.80
CA ILE A 102 -6.20 -8.94 -9.92
C ILE A 102 -7.19 -7.79 -10.17
N SER A 103 -8.20 -7.99 -11.00
CA SER A 103 -9.22 -6.98 -11.30
C SER A 103 -10.00 -6.55 -10.05
N ASP A 104 -10.40 -7.52 -9.22
CA ASP A 104 -11.09 -7.26 -7.96
C ASP A 104 -10.20 -6.44 -7.00
N LEU A 105 -8.94 -6.84 -6.90
CA LEU A 105 -7.96 -6.18 -6.05
C LEU A 105 -7.65 -4.74 -6.48
N MET A 106 -7.54 -4.50 -7.78
CA MET A 106 -7.30 -3.16 -8.34
C MET A 106 -8.52 -2.23 -8.18
N SER A 107 -9.72 -2.79 -8.04
CA SER A 107 -10.98 -2.05 -7.88
C SER A 107 -11.33 -1.78 -6.42
N THR A 108 -10.51 -2.26 -5.47
CA THR A 108 -10.78 -2.12 -4.04
C THR A 108 -9.99 -0.95 -3.46
N ALA A 109 -10.70 0.06 -2.94
CA ALA A 109 -10.08 1.24 -2.32
C ALA A 109 -9.19 0.87 -1.12
N LEU A 110 -8.10 1.62 -0.93
CA LEU A 110 -7.30 1.51 0.29
C LEU A 110 -8.02 2.12 1.50
N ASP A 111 -7.79 1.53 2.67
CA ASP A 111 -8.23 2.10 3.94
C ASP A 111 -7.27 3.24 4.35
N PHE A 112 -7.66 4.48 4.08
CA PHE A 112 -6.89 5.70 4.39
C PHE A 112 -6.71 5.96 5.90
N SER A 113 -7.39 5.19 6.78
CA SER A 113 -7.12 5.23 8.22
C SER A 113 -5.86 4.46 8.62
N LYS A 114 -5.30 3.67 7.68
CA LYS A 114 -4.08 2.87 7.82
C LYS A 114 -2.99 3.39 6.89
N LEU A 115 -1.84 2.73 6.89
CA LEU A 115 -0.76 2.97 5.92
C LEU A 115 -1.30 2.86 4.49
N LEU A 116 -0.89 3.76 3.61
CA LEU A 116 -1.38 3.85 2.22
C LEU A 116 -0.79 2.79 1.28
N TRP A 117 -0.49 1.62 1.84
CA TRP A 117 -0.16 0.45 1.07
C TRP A 117 -0.66 -0.75 1.85
N SER A 118 -1.53 -1.52 1.21
CA SER A 118 -2.09 -2.76 1.72
C SER A 118 -2.57 -3.54 0.51
N LYS A 119 -2.48 -4.86 0.54
CA LYS A 119 -3.30 -5.73 -0.30
C LYS A 119 -4.32 -6.44 0.61
N TYR A 120 -5.47 -6.78 0.05
CA TYR A 120 -6.60 -7.40 0.75
C TYR A 120 -6.36 -8.92 0.99
N PRO A 121 -7.17 -9.58 1.86
CA PRO A 121 -6.74 -10.69 2.73
C PRO A 121 -6.17 -11.91 2.02
#